data_AF-A0A423FJZ4-F1
#
_entry.id   AF-A0A423FJZ4-F1
#
_cell.length_a   1.000
_cell.length_b   1.000
_cell.length_c   1.000
_cell.angle_alpha   90.00
_cell.angle_beta   90.00
_cell.angle_gamma   90.00
#
_symmetry.space_group_name_H-M   'P 1'
#
loop_
_entity.id
_entity.type
_entity.pdbx_description
1 polymer ?
#
loop_
_entity_poly.entity_id
_entity_poly.type
_entity_poly.pdbx_seq_one_letter_code
_entity_poly.pdbx_strand_id
1 'polypeptide(L)' 'MSTLQGLGFNDETARALVDKATAAAALATAIAARRAAYVSEADPMYLEWQYDGTVEKEKEWRAKVAEIKARFPLPEDK' A
#
# COMPACT_ATOMS: atom_id res chain seq x y z
N MET A 1 -30.84 8.17 -12.56
CA MET A 1 -31.12 7.13 -11.54
C MET A 1 -29.79 6.51 -11.15
N SER A 2 -29.34 6.69 -9.91
CA SER A 2 -28.15 5.98 -9.42
C SER A 2 -28.53 4.51 -9.22
N THR A 3 -27.73 3.56 -9.75
CA THR A 3 -28.04 2.13 -9.79
C THR A 3 -28.33 1.54 -8.40
N LEU A 4 -27.73 2.10 -7.35
CA LEU A 4 -27.97 1.70 -5.96
C LEU A 4 -29.32 2.19 -5.42
N GLN A 5 -29.78 3.38 -5.82
CA GLN A 5 -31.11 3.89 -5.46
C GLN A 5 -32.21 3.04 -6.09
N GLY A 6 -31.99 2.55 -7.32
CA GLY A 6 -32.90 1.63 -8.01
C GLY A 6 -33.00 0.25 -7.37
N LEU A 7 -32.05 -0.13 -6.50
CA LEU A 7 -32.02 -1.38 -5.75
C LEU A 7 -32.62 -1.25 -4.33
N GLY A 8 -33.19 -0.08 -3.99
CA GLY A 8 -33.84 0.16 -2.71
C GLY A 8 -32.92 0.67 -1.60
N PHE A 9 -31.66 1.01 -1.90
CA PHE A 9 -30.81 1.71 -0.95
C PHE A 9 -31.19 3.20 -0.88
N ASN A 10 -31.30 3.74 0.32
CA ASN A 10 -31.45 5.19 0.51
C ASN A 10 -30.14 5.93 0.14
N ASP A 11 -30.25 7.23 -0.12
CA ASP A 11 -29.15 8.06 -0.62
C ASP A 11 -27.92 8.03 0.30
N GLU A 12 -28.14 8.04 1.60
CA GLU A 12 -27.08 8.02 2.61
C GLU A 12 -26.32 6.70 2.61
N THR A 13 -27.04 5.57 2.56
CA THR A 13 -26.45 4.23 2.52
C THR A 13 -25.72 3.98 1.20
N ALA A 14 -26.31 4.42 0.08
CA ALA A 14 -25.68 4.30 -1.23
C ALA A 14 -24.36 5.09 -1.28
N ARG A 15 -24.32 6.29 -0.72
CA ARG A 15 -23.11 7.10 -0.65
C ARG A 15 -22.06 6.50 0.28
N ALA A 16 -22.46 6.05 1.47
CA ALA A 16 -21.56 5.38 2.41
C ALA A 16 -20.92 4.10 1.82
N LEU A 17 -21.67 3.33 1.04
CA LEU A 17 -21.15 2.14 0.35
C LEU A 17 -20.11 2.50 -0.71
N VAL A 18 -20.36 3.55 -1.51
CA VAL A 18 -19.38 4.04 -2.49
C VAL A 18 -18.13 4.57 -1.80
N ASP A 19 -18.26 5.37 -0.74
CA ASP A 19 -17.12 5.91 0.01
C ASP A 19 -16.28 4.80 0.65
N LYS A 20 -16.93 3.75 1.18
CA LYS A 20 -16.22 2.57 1.71
C LYS A 20 -15.50 1.80 0.60
N ALA A 21 -16.16 1.61 -0.55
CA ALA A 21 -15.57 0.89 -1.69
C ALA A 21 -14.37 1.64 -2.28
N THR A 22 -14.45 2.97 -2.40
CA THR A 22 -13.33 3.80 -2.89
C THR A 22 -12.16 3.81 -1.92
N ALA A 23 -12.42 3.91 -0.61
CA ALA A 23 -11.38 3.79 0.41
C ALA A 23 -10.70 2.42 0.39
N ALA A 24 -11.46 1.33 0.25
CA ALA A 24 -10.92 -0.02 0.15
C ALA A 24 -10.07 -0.21 -1.13
N ALA A 25 -10.52 0.33 -2.27
CA ALA A 25 -9.78 0.27 -3.53
C ALA A 25 -8.47 1.08 -3.47
N ALA A 26 -8.49 2.27 -2.86
CA ALA A 26 -7.30 3.08 -2.64
C ALA A 26 -6.28 2.36 -1.75
N LEU A 27 -6.76 1.73 -0.67
CA LEU A 27 -5.92 0.91 0.21
C LEU A 27 -5.30 -0.28 -0.52
N ALA A 28 -6.10 -1.04 -1.26
CA ALA A 28 -5.61 -2.18 -2.04
C ALA A 28 -4.53 -1.75 -3.04
N THR A 29 -4.71 -0.60 -3.69
CA THR A 29 -3.74 -0.02 -4.63
C THR A 29 -2.44 0.37 -3.92
N ALA A 30 -2.52 1.03 -2.77
CA ALA A 30 -1.35 1.40 -1.98
C ALA A 30 -0.56 0.16 -1.49
N ILE A 31 -1.25 -0.89 -1.05
CA ILE A 31 -0.63 -2.16 -0.65
C ILE A 31 0.07 -2.81 -1.85
N ALA A 32 -0.61 -2.89 -3.00
CA ALA A 32 -0.05 -3.49 -4.20
C ALA A 32 1.20 -2.73 -4.67
N ALA A 33 1.17 -1.40 -4.69
CA ALA A 33 2.30 -0.56 -5.05
C ALA A 33 3.47 -0.72 -4.08
N ARG A 34 3.21 -0.76 -2.77
CA ARG A 34 4.23 -0.98 -1.74
C ARG A 34 4.89 -2.35 -1.87
N ARG A 35 4.10 -3.41 -2.13
CA ARG A 35 4.61 -4.76 -2.37
C ARG A 35 5.47 -4.82 -3.63
N ALA A 36 5.01 -4.21 -4.73
CA ALA A 36 5.79 -4.16 -5.97
C ALA A 36 7.12 -3.43 -5.78
N ALA A 37 7.13 -2.32 -5.02
CA ALA A 37 8.34 -1.60 -4.68
C ALA A 37 9.29 -2.42 -3.80
N TYR A 38 8.78 -3.19 -2.83
CA TYR A 38 9.64 -4.11 -2.08
C TYR A 38 10.28 -5.17 -2.98
N VAL A 39 9.49 -5.85 -3.81
CA VAL A 39 9.99 -6.91 -4.71
C VAL A 39 11.02 -6.38 -5.71
N SER A 40 10.82 -5.17 -6.22
CA SER A 40 11.70 -4.60 -7.26
C SER A 40 12.92 -3.85 -6.70
N GLU A 41 12.78 -3.16 -5.56
CA GLU A 41 13.84 -2.29 -5.01
C GLU A 41 14.48 -2.87 -3.74
N ALA A 42 13.69 -3.32 -2.76
CA ALA A 42 14.21 -3.69 -1.45
C ALA A 42 14.67 -5.16 -1.35
N ASP A 43 13.97 -6.09 -1.99
CA ASP A 43 14.27 -7.53 -1.94
C ASP A 43 15.64 -7.87 -2.56
N PRO A 44 16.06 -7.28 -3.70
CA PRO A 44 17.42 -7.46 -4.21
C PRO A 44 18.49 -6.98 -3.22
N MET A 45 18.28 -5.83 -2.58
CA MET A 45 19.20 -5.28 -1.58
C MET A 45 19.27 -6.15 -0.33
N TYR A 46 18.15 -6.74 0.08
CA TYR A 46 18.12 -7.68 1.19
C TYR A 46 18.93 -8.95 0.85
N LEU A 47 18.79 -9.48 -0.36
CA LEU A 47 19.57 -10.63 -0.81
C LEU A 47 21.08 -10.32 -0.88
N GLU A 48 21.46 -9.16 -1.41
CA GLU A 48 22.86 -8.71 -1.38
C GLU A 48 23.38 -8.59 0.05
N TRP A 49 22.61 -8.00 0.96
CA TRP A 49 22.98 -7.91 2.37
C TRP A 49 23.10 -9.28 3.03
N GLN A 50 22.21 -10.24 2.75
CA GLN A 50 22.31 -11.60 3.28
C GLN A 50 23.57 -12.33 2.79
N TYR A 51 24.08 -11.98 1.61
CA TYR A 51 25.30 -12.55 1.06
C TYR A 51 26.57 -11.86 1.58
N ASP A 52 26.61 -10.53 1.56
CA ASP A 52 27.78 -9.73 1.97
C ASP A 52 27.92 -9.62 3.51
N GLY A 53 26.80 -9.59 4.23
CA GLY A 53 26.76 -9.50 5.70
C GLY A 53 27.23 -8.15 6.28
N THR A 54 27.35 -7.10 5.46
CA THR A 54 27.88 -5.80 5.89
C THR A 54 26.82 -4.89 6.52
N VAL A 55 27.23 -4.07 7.48
CA VAL A 55 26.35 -3.11 8.17
C VAL A 55 25.96 -1.96 7.25
N GLU A 56 26.80 -1.64 6.27
CA GLU A 56 26.55 -0.63 5.24
C GLU A 56 25.34 -1.04 4.37
N LYS A 57 25.33 -2.28 3.87
CA LYS A 57 24.22 -2.83 3.07
C LYS A 57 22.93 -2.91 3.86
N GLU A 58 23.01 -3.26 5.14
CA GLU A 58 21.85 -3.22 6.04
C GLU A 58 21.24 -1.81 6.13
N LYS A 59 22.08 -0.79 6.32
CA LYS A 59 21.64 0.61 6.39
C LYS A 59 21.01 1.06 5.07
N GLU A 60 21.61 0.70 3.95
CA GLU A 60 21.07 1.01 2.61
C GLU A 60 19.70 0.35 2.40
N TRP A 61 19.56 -0.93 2.75
CA TRP A 61 18.29 -1.65 2.67
C TRP A 61 17.22 -1.01 3.58
N ARG A 62 17.55 -0.73 4.84
CA ARG A 62 16.61 -0.07 5.78
C ARG A 62 16.22 1.33 5.30
N ALA A 63 17.15 2.09 4.73
CA ALA A 63 16.88 3.41 4.16
C ALA A 63 15.92 3.30 2.95
N LYS A 64 16.16 2.33 2.06
CA LYS A 64 15.27 2.07 0.92
C LYS A 64 13.88 1.63 1.37
N VAL A 65 13.77 0.76 2.37
CA VAL A 65 12.49 0.38 2.97
C VAL A 65 11.77 1.60 3.53
N ALA A 66 12.46 2.48 4.28
CA ALA A 66 11.87 3.70 4.82
C ALA A 66 11.35 4.63 3.70
N GLU A 67 12.12 4.79 2.61
CA GLU A 67 11.72 5.54 1.43
C GLU A 67 10.42 4.96 0.80
N ILE A 68 10.35 3.64 0.63
CA ILE A 68 9.18 2.95 0.07
C ILE A 68 7.95 3.14 0.98
N LYS A 69 8.12 3.07 2.30
CA LYS A 69 7.04 3.33 3.27
C LYS A 69 6.53 4.77 3.19
N ALA A 70 7.44 5.74 3.05
CA ALA A 70 7.08 7.14 2.89
C ALA A 70 6.36 7.41 1.55
N ARG A 71 6.76 6.71 0.47
CA ARG A 71 6.13 6.81 -0.85
C ARG A 71 4.73 6.17 -0.90
N PHE A 72 4.52 5.10 -0.16
CA PHE A 72 3.24 4.37 -0.08
C PHE A 72 2.76 4.24 1.37
N PRO A 73 2.26 5.34 1.98
CA PRO A 73 1.74 5.31 3.34
C PRO A 73 0.52 4.40 3.39
N LEU A 74 0.51 3.47 4.35
CA LEU A 74 -0.66 2.63 4.60
C LEU A 74 -1.49 3.28 5.71
N PRO A 75 -2.84 3.27 5.62
CA PRO A 75 -3.72 3.87 6.61
C PRO A 75 -3.67 3.21 8.00
N GLU A 76 -3.00 2.06 8.14
CA GLU A 76 -2.73 1.39 9.42
C GLU A 76 -1.48 1.93 10.15
N ASP A 77 -0.70 2.85 9.55
CA ASP A 77 0.42 3.55 10.22
C ASP A 77 -0.09 4.67 11.18
N LYS A 78 -1.20 4.47 11.90
CA LYS A 78 -1.69 5.37 12.95
C LYS A 78 -1.74 4.70 14.32
#